data_AF-A0A0N4X3A3-F1
#
_entry.id   AF-A0A0N4X3A3-F1
#
_cell.length_a   1.000
_cell.length_b   1.000
_cell.length_c   1.000
_cell.angle_alpha   90.00
_cell.angle_beta   90.00
_cell.angle_gamma   90.00
#
_symmetry.space_group_name_H-M   'P 1'
#
loop_
_entity.id
_entity.type
_entity.pdbx_description
1 polymer ?
#
loop_
_entity_poly.entity_id
_entity_poly.type
_entity_poly.pdbx_seq_one_letter_code
_entity_poly.pdbx_strand_id
1 'polypeptide(L)'
;MKTNLLRLTKPFRSLECDIGYYDDEENIYLVDKSKEMIKVHGYQVIPTELEALLITHPGVAEAAVVAISDREAGERPVAFVVLDKAKPASTKQIMDYVNERVVRYKRLVQVNVAQTLPRSPCGSLLRRLLAQAAVLNVCNMP
;
A
#
# COMPACT_ATOMS: atom_id res chain seq x y z
N MET A 1 21.75 16.76 -19.04
CA MET A 1 22.95 16.77 -18.17
C MET A 1 22.97 15.46 -17.40
N LYS A 2 24.10 14.74 -17.45
CA LYS A 2 24.25 13.35 -16.97
C LYS A 2 24.28 13.33 -15.44
N THR A 3 23.35 12.63 -14.80
CA THR A 3 23.38 12.39 -13.35
C THR A 3 24.51 11.40 -13.08
N ASN A 4 25.56 11.85 -12.40
CA ASN A 4 26.67 11.02 -11.95
C ASN A 4 26.16 9.98 -10.96
N LEU A 5 26.32 8.73 -11.34
CA LEU A 5 26.07 7.54 -10.52
C LEU A 5 27.21 7.45 -9.49
N LEU A 6 27.08 8.15 -8.36
CA LEU A 6 27.97 7.97 -7.21
C LEU A 6 27.89 6.50 -6.76
N ARG A 7 29.06 5.92 -6.58
CA ARG A 7 29.30 4.50 -6.42
C ARG A 7 28.92 4.08 -4.99
N LEU A 8 27.63 3.89 -4.72
CA LEU A 8 27.12 3.42 -3.43
C LEU A 8 27.81 2.11 -3.04
N THR A 9 28.63 2.09 -1.98
CA THR A 9 29.59 0.99 -1.79
C THR A 9 29.04 -0.21 -1.03
N LYS A 10 28.12 -0.10 -0.07
CA LYS A 10 27.47 -1.26 0.59
C LYS A 10 26.08 -0.94 1.17
N PRO A 11 25.06 -1.82 1.01
CA PRO A 11 23.80 -1.69 1.74
C PRO A 11 24.00 -2.06 3.22
N PHE A 12 23.48 -1.24 4.13
CA PHE A 12 23.40 -1.57 5.56
C PHE A 12 21.93 -1.68 6.00
N ARG A 13 21.63 -2.63 6.89
CA ARG A 13 20.28 -2.92 7.37
C ARG A 13 20.15 -2.44 8.81
N SER A 14 19.31 -1.44 9.06
CA SER A 14 19.02 -0.98 10.42
C SER A 14 18.20 -2.00 11.20
N LEU A 15 18.24 -1.93 12.54
CA LEU A 15 17.45 -2.75 13.48
C LEU A 15 15.93 -2.62 13.25
N GLU A 16 15.47 -1.53 12.61
CA GLU A 16 14.06 -1.29 12.22
C GLU A 16 13.72 -1.75 10.79
N CYS A 17 14.66 -2.46 10.14
CA CYS A 17 14.50 -3.00 8.80
C CYS A 17 14.41 -1.98 7.66
N ASP A 18 14.97 -0.78 7.87
CA ASP A 18 15.18 0.20 6.81
C ASP A 18 16.50 -0.06 6.07
N ILE A 19 16.49 0.20 4.76
CA ILE A 19 17.67 0.06 3.89
C ILE A 19 18.33 1.44 3.82
N GLY A 20 19.53 1.54 4.36
CA GLY A 20 20.37 2.74 4.23
C GLY A 20 21.55 2.48 3.31
N TYR A 21 21.96 3.51 2.58
CA TYR A 21 23.27 3.56 1.94
C TYR A 21 24.15 4.53 2.71
N TYR A 22 25.43 4.23 2.81
CA TYR A 22 26.43 5.18 3.29
C TYR A 22 27.49 5.37 2.21
N ASP A 23 28.07 6.57 2.16
CA ASP A 23 29.21 6.89 1.28
C ASP A 23 30.54 6.80 2.05
N ASP A 24 31.68 6.88 1.37
CA ASP A 24 33.03 6.85 1.95
C ASP A 24 33.30 8.04 2.90
N GLU A 25 32.50 9.10 2.82
CA GLU A 25 32.53 10.26 3.72
C GLU A 25 31.61 10.12 4.96
N GLU A 26 31.18 8.90 5.31
CA GLU A 26 30.31 8.59 6.47
C GLU A 26 28.93 9.27 6.44
N ASN A 27 28.53 9.82 5.30
CA ASN A 27 27.20 10.38 5.09
C ASN A 27 26.17 9.25 4.97
N ILE A 28 25.18 9.23 5.87
CA ILE A 28 24.11 8.23 5.89
C ILE A 28 22.92 8.72 5.04
N TYR A 29 22.60 7.97 4.01
CA TYR A 29 21.42 8.16 3.18
C TYR A 29 20.37 7.12 3.57
N LEU A 30 19.39 7.57 4.36
CA LEU A 30 18.18 6.82 4.63
C LEU A 30 17.36 6.75 3.34
N VAL A 31 17.21 5.56 2.76
CA VAL A 31 16.17 5.33 1.75
C VAL A 31 14.87 5.20 2.51
N ASP A 32 14.25 6.34 2.78
CA ASP A 32 12.90 6.42 3.33
C ASP A 32 11.99 5.51 2.50
N LYS A 33 11.18 4.70 3.18
CA LYS A 33 10.15 3.86 2.55
C LYS A 33 9.35 4.75 1.62
N SER A 34 9.62 4.64 0.32
CA SER A 34 9.03 5.47 -0.73
C SER A 34 7.57 5.71 -0.42
N LYS A 35 7.22 6.96 -0.13
CA LYS A 35 5.85 7.38 0.19
C LYS A 35 4.94 6.89 -0.93
N GLU A 36 4.28 5.74 -0.70
CA GLU A 36 3.35 5.13 -1.65
C GLU A 36 2.10 5.98 -1.66
N MET A 37 2.12 7.02 -2.49
CA MET A 37 1.06 8.01 -2.59
C MET A 37 0.27 7.73 -3.86
N ILE A 38 -1.03 7.53 -3.72
CA ILE A 38 -1.93 7.20 -4.83
C ILE A 38 -2.42 8.52 -5.44
N LYS A 39 -2.27 8.69 -6.75
CA LYS A 39 -2.72 9.90 -7.46
C LYS A 39 -4.02 9.66 -8.20
N VAL A 40 -5.13 10.07 -7.58
CA VAL A 40 -6.48 9.94 -8.15
C VAL A 40 -6.90 11.29 -8.72
N HIS A 41 -7.06 11.41 -10.04
CA HIS A 41 -7.40 12.69 -10.71
C HIS A 41 -6.50 13.86 -10.31
N GLY A 42 -5.21 13.61 -10.06
CA GLY A 42 -4.25 14.62 -9.60
C GLY A 42 -4.27 14.91 -8.09
N TYR A 43 -5.20 14.32 -7.33
CA TYR A 43 -5.24 14.40 -5.87
C TYR A 43 -4.34 13.34 -5.24
N GLN A 44 -3.67 13.73 -4.16
CA GLN A 44 -2.81 12.85 -3.38
C GLN A 44 -3.62 12.12 -2.31
N VAL A 45 -3.61 10.80 -2.36
CA VAL A 45 -4.26 9.93 -1.38
C VAL A 45 -3.20 9.12 -0.65
N ILE A 46 -3.27 9.18 0.69
CA ILE A 46 -2.35 8.46 1.57
C ILE A 46 -3.00 7.10 1.88
N PRO A 47 -2.41 5.96 1.46
CA PRO A 47 -2.99 4.65 1.70
C PRO A 47 -3.05 4.32 3.19
N THR A 48 -2.08 4.77 3.98
CA THR A 48 -2.03 4.55 5.43
C THR A 48 -3.20 5.18 6.18
N GLU A 49 -3.75 6.28 5.68
CA GLU A 49 -4.99 6.86 6.23
C GLU A 49 -6.18 5.91 6.00
N LEU A 50 -6.29 5.35 4.79
CA LEU A 50 -7.34 4.40 4.44
C LEU A 50 -7.17 3.05 5.19
N GLU A 51 -5.95 2.57 5.35
CA GLU A 51 -5.62 1.37 6.13
C GLU A 51 -6.05 1.54 7.60
N ALA A 52 -5.74 2.68 8.22
CA ALA A 52 -6.16 2.97 9.60
C ALA A 52 -7.69 2.99 9.74
N LEU A 53 -8.39 3.54 8.75
CA LEU A 53 -9.85 3.60 8.74
C LEU A 53 -10.47 2.20 8.56
N LEU A 54 -9.87 1.35 7.72
CA LEU A 54 -10.26 -0.05 7.54
C LEU A 54 -10.06 -0.87 8.83
N ILE A 55 -8.93 -0.69 9.52
CA ILE A 55 -8.63 -1.38 10.79
C ILE A 55 -9.59 -0.96 11.92
N THR A 56 -10.18 0.23 11.83
CA THR A 56 -11.19 0.68 12.80
C THR A 56 -12.50 -0.13 12.70
N HIS A 57 -12.73 -0.84 11.58
CA HIS A 57 -13.91 -1.69 11.41
C HIS A 57 -13.76 -3.01 12.20
N PRO A 58 -14.72 -3.37 13.08
CA PRO A 58 -14.59 -4.52 13.99
C PRO A 58 -14.55 -5.90 13.32
N GLY A 59 -14.84 -5.97 12.02
CA GLY A 59 -14.74 -7.18 11.20
C GLY A 59 -13.47 -7.30 10.36
N VAL A 60 -12.51 -6.38 10.53
CA VAL A 60 -11.24 -6.37 9.81
C VAL A 60 -10.11 -6.62 10.81
N ALA A 61 -9.34 -7.69 10.59
CA ALA A 61 -8.16 -7.99 11.39
C ALA A 61 -6.92 -7.25 10.88
N GLU A 62 -6.72 -7.21 9.56
CA GLU A 62 -5.63 -6.50 8.92
C GLU A 62 -6.11 -5.87 7.60
N ALA A 63 -5.52 -4.74 7.21
CA ALA A 63 -5.83 -4.08 5.95
C ALA A 63 -4.58 -3.54 5.27
N ALA A 64 -4.56 -3.58 3.95
CA ALA A 64 -3.57 -2.95 3.11
C ALA A 64 -4.24 -2.24 1.94
N VAL A 65 -3.75 -1.05 1.58
CA VAL A 65 -4.28 -0.30 0.43
C VAL A 65 -3.18 -0.10 -0.60
N VAL A 66 -3.52 -0.38 -1.87
CA VAL A 66 -2.62 -0.25 -3.01
C VAL A 66 -3.26 0.58 -4.12
N ALA A 67 -2.43 1.22 -4.92
CA ALA A 67 -2.86 1.86 -6.16
C ALA A 67 -3.01 0.81 -7.27
N ILE A 68 -4.07 0.92 -8.06
CA ILE A 68 -4.17 0.28 -9.37
C ILE A 68 -4.20 1.35 -10.45
N SER A 69 -3.57 1.08 -11.59
CA SER A 69 -3.67 1.94 -12.76
C SER A 69 -5.09 1.92 -13.32
N ASP A 70 -5.65 3.10 -13.56
CA ASP A 70 -6.98 3.28 -14.10
C ASP A 70 -6.96 4.28 -15.26
N ARG A 71 -7.66 3.97 -16.36
CA ARG A 71 -7.62 4.82 -17.57
C ARG A 71 -8.30 6.18 -17.38
N GLU A 72 -9.27 6.30 -16.49
CA GLU A 72 -10.04 7.53 -16.30
C GLU A 72 -9.47 8.39 -15.17
N ALA A 73 -9.07 7.74 -14.07
CA ALA A 73 -8.60 8.41 -12.86
C ALA A 73 -7.08 8.48 -12.72
N GLY A 74 -6.33 7.81 -13.61
CA GLY A 74 -4.89 7.63 -13.51
C GLY A 74 -4.55 6.49 -12.55
N GLU A 75 -4.86 6.68 -11.27
CA GLU A 75 -4.77 5.64 -10.25
C GLU A 75 -6.05 5.59 -9.41
N ARG A 76 -6.39 4.41 -8.90
CA ARG A 76 -7.51 4.19 -7.98
C ARG A 76 -7.06 3.35 -6.78
N PRO A 77 -7.53 3.67 -5.56
CA PRO A 77 -7.18 2.91 -4.38
C PRO A 77 -8.02 1.62 -4.29
N VAL A 78 -7.34 0.50 -4.08
CA VAL A 78 -7.91 -0.82 -3.85
C VAL A 78 -7.44 -1.33 -2.51
N ALA A 79 -8.38 -1.83 -1.71
CA ALA A 79 -8.09 -2.39 -0.41
C ALA A 79 -8.00 -3.92 -0.45
N PHE A 80 -7.04 -4.47 0.26
CA PHE A 80 -6.96 -5.87 0.64
C PHE A 80 -7.21 -5.96 2.13
N VAL A 81 -8.19 -6.75 2.52
CA VAL A 81 -8.59 -6.91 3.92
C VAL A 81 -8.50 -8.36 4.32
N VAL A 82 -8.01 -8.61 5.53
CA VAL A 82 -8.12 -9.90 6.20
C VAL A 82 -9.26 -9.77 7.18
N LEU A 83 -10.30 -10.59 6.98
CA LEU A 83 -11.46 -10.57 7.86
C LEU A 83 -11.13 -11.16 9.22
N ASP A 84 -11.74 -10.59 10.25
CA ASP A 84 -11.66 -11.17 11.58
C ASP A 84 -12.52 -12.45 11.66
N LYS A 85 -11.94 -13.52 12.21
CA LYS A 85 -12.62 -14.82 12.30
C LYS A 85 -13.78 -14.81 13.29
N ALA A 86 -13.77 -13.91 14.28
CA ALA A 86 -14.83 -13.79 15.27
C ALA A 86 -16.01 -12.95 14.76
N LYS A 87 -15.77 -12.02 13.83
CA LYS A 87 -16.79 -11.13 13.26
C LYS A 87 -16.66 -11.01 11.75
N PRO A 88 -17.15 -12.00 10.98
CA PRO A 88 -17.07 -11.93 9.52
C PRO A 88 -17.89 -10.74 9.01
N ALA A 89 -17.26 -9.86 8.23
CA ALA A 89 -17.90 -8.74 7.57
C ALA A 89 -17.88 -8.92 6.05
N SER A 90 -18.93 -8.45 5.37
CA SER A 90 -18.97 -8.46 3.91
C SER A 90 -18.06 -7.38 3.32
N THR A 91 -17.44 -7.65 2.18
CA THR A 91 -16.65 -6.67 1.41
C THR A 91 -17.45 -5.40 1.13
N LYS A 92 -18.75 -5.54 0.84
CA LYS A 92 -19.65 -4.41 0.59
C LYS A 92 -19.82 -3.54 1.83
N GLN A 93 -19.98 -4.14 3.01
CA GLN A 93 -20.12 -3.39 4.28
C GLN A 93 -18.85 -2.61 4.61
N ILE A 94 -17.68 -3.25 4.41
CA ILE A 94 -16.38 -2.61 4.65
C ILE A 94 -16.16 -1.45 3.66
N MET A 95 -16.47 -1.68 2.37
CA MET A 95 -16.35 -0.67 1.34
C MET A 95 -17.26 0.55 1.61
N ASP A 96 -18.52 0.31 1.98
CA ASP A 96 -19.48 1.35 2.29
C ASP A 96 -19.04 2.15 3.53
N TYR A 97 -18.64 1.46 4.60
CA TYR A 97 -18.12 2.06 5.83
C TYR A 97 -16.98 3.05 5.58
N VAL A 98 -16.03 2.70 4.70
CA VAL A 98 -14.94 3.60 4.31
C VAL A 98 -15.46 4.74 3.43
N ASN A 99 -16.25 4.42 2.41
CA ASN A 99 -16.72 5.38 1.40
C ASN A 99 -17.67 6.44 1.94
N GLU A 100 -18.36 6.18 3.05
CA GLU A 100 -19.16 7.14 3.81
C GLU A 100 -18.29 8.13 4.61
N ARG A 101 -17.09 7.72 5.03
CA ARG A 101 -16.18 8.52 5.89
C ARG A 101 -15.12 9.28 5.10
N VAL A 102 -14.95 8.97 3.81
CA VAL A 102 -13.96 9.60 2.95
C VAL A 102 -14.60 10.36 1.79
N VAL A 103 -13.90 11.39 1.33
CA VAL A 103 -14.26 12.18 0.15
C VAL A 103 -14.21 11.34 -1.14
N ARG A 104 -14.95 11.77 -2.17
CA ARG A 104 -15.14 11.00 -3.42
C ARG A 104 -13.85 10.45 -4.05
N TYR A 105 -12.77 11.23 -4.08
CA TYR A 105 -11.51 10.83 -4.71
C TYR A 105 -10.65 9.90 -3.84
N LYS A 106 -10.95 9.77 -2.53
CA LYS A 106 -10.32 8.80 -1.62
C LYS A 106 -11.09 7.47 -1.54
N ARG A 107 -12.23 7.38 -2.21
CA ARG A 107 -13.10 6.20 -2.13
C ARG A 107 -12.40 4.98 -2.70
N LEU A 108 -12.52 3.88 -1.96
CA LEU A 108 -12.07 2.58 -2.42
C LEU A 108 -12.94 2.16 -3.58
N VAL A 109 -12.30 1.63 -4.61
CA VAL A 109 -12.98 1.19 -5.84
C VAL A 109 -13.27 -0.31 -5.77
N GLN A 110 -12.43 -1.04 -5.05
CA GLN A 110 -12.59 -2.46 -4.80
C GLN A 110 -12.02 -2.85 -3.44
N VAL A 111 -12.63 -3.84 -2.80
CA VAL A 111 -12.16 -4.47 -1.57
C VAL A 111 -12.03 -5.98 -1.82
N ASN A 112 -10.80 -6.48 -1.71
CA ASN A 112 -10.48 -7.89 -1.87
C ASN A 112 -10.25 -8.53 -0.50
N VAL A 113 -10.88 -9.68 -0.25
CA VAL A 113 -10.59 -10.46 0.96
C VAL A 113 -9.36 -11.32 0.71
N ALA A 114 -8.31 -11.10 1.49
CA ALA A 114 -7.13 -11.93 1.51
C ALA A 114 -7.15 -12.81 2.77
N GLN A 115 -6.65 -14.04 2.66
CA GLN A 115 -6.46 -14.90 3.85
C GLN A 115 -5.29 -14.42 4.71
N THR A 116 -4.27 -13.84 4.08
CA THR A 116 -3.09 -13.28 4.72
C THR A 116 -2.49 -12.19 3.84
N LEU A 117 -1.90 -11.16 4.45
CA LEU A 117 -1.17 -10.12 3.73
C LEU A 117 0.31 -10.52 3.66
N PRO A 118 0.94 -10.47 2.47
CA PRO A 118 2.33 -10.84 2.32
C PRO A 118 3.19 -9.88 3.12
N ARG A 119 3.84 -10.40 4.15
CA ARG A 119 4.80 -9.66 4.98
C ARG A 119 6.21 -10.14 4.68
N SER A 120 7.14 -9.21 4.76
CA SER A 120 8.56 -9.53 4.81
C SER A 120 8.89 -10.28 6.10
N PRO A 121 10.03 -10.98 6.17
CA PRO A 121 10.50 -11.63 7.39
C PRO A 121 10.68 -10.66 8.58
N CYS A 122 10.75 -9.35 8.31
CA CYS A 122 10.79 -8.28 9.31
C CYS A 122 9.42 -7.77 9.76
N GLY A 123 8.32 -8.34 9.26
CA GLY A 123 6.96 -7.86 9.54
C GLY A 123 6.53 -6.64 8.72
N SER A 124 7.41 -6.04 7.90
CA SER A 124 7.00 -4.98 6.96
C SER A 124 6.12 -5.53 5.84
N LEU A 125 5.03 -4.84 5.53
CA LEU A 125 4.05 -5.26 4.54
C LEU A 125 4.58 -5.11 3.11
N LEU A 126 4.52 -6.18 2.32
CA LEU A 126 5.04 -6.20 0.95
C LEU A 126 4.00 -5.69 -0.05
N ARG A 127 3.73 -4.39 0.00
CA ARG A 127 2.74 -3.73 -0.87
C ARG A 127 3.02 -3.91 -2.37
N ARG A 128 4.30 -4.01 -2.77
CA ARG A 128 4.69 -4.36 -4.16
C ARG A 128 4.09 -5.68 -4.65
N LEU A 129 3.96 -6.68 -3.76
CA LEU A 129 3.35 -7.97 -4.11
C LEU A 129 1.83 -7.85 -4.19
N LEU A 130 1.22 -7.05 -3.31
CA LEU A 130 -0.22 -6.78 -3.36
C LEU A 130 -0.62 -5.96 -4.60
N ALA A 131 0.20 -4.97 -4.99
CA ALA A 131 -0.02 -4.22 -6.22
C ALA A 131 0.06 -5.14 -7.45
N GLN A 132 1.05 -6.04 -7.50
CA GLN A 132 1.12 -7.08 -8.55
C GLN A 132 -0.09 -8.02 -8.52
N ALA A 133 -0.53 -8.46 -7.33
CA ALA A 133 -1.72 -9.29 -7.19
C ALA A 133 -3.00 -8.55 -7.64
N ALA A 134 -3.08 -7.23 -7.42
CA ALA A 134 -4.18 -6.41 -7.91
C ALA A 134 -4.16 -6.31 -9.44
N VAL A 135 -3.00 -6.09 -10.05
CA VAL A 135 -2.84 -6.05 -11.52
C VAL A 135 -3.17 -7.41 -12.15
N LEU A 136 -2.69 -8.52 -11.58
CA LEU A 136 -2.98 -9.87 -12.08
C LEU A 136 -4.48 -10.21 -11.99
N ASN A 137 -5.18 -9.73 -10.96
CA ASN A 137 -6.63 -9.88 -10.86
C ASN A 137 -7.41 -8.93 -11.79
N VAL A 138 -6.80 -7.84 -12.27
CA VAL A 138 -7.38 -6.93 -13.27
C VAL A 138 -7.19 -7.45 -14.70
N CYS A 139 -6.14 -8.23 -14.98
CA CYS A 139 -5.89 -8.82 -16.30
C CYS A 139 -6.85 -9.97 -16.70
N ASN A 140 -7.90 -10.24 -15.91
CA ASN A 140 -8.84 -11.34 -16.18
C ASN A 140 -10.31 -10.88 -16.20
N MET A 141 -10.59 -9.74 -16.85
CA MET A 141 -11.93 -9.51 -17.41
C MET A 141 -11.88 -9.60 -18.94
N PRO A 142 -12.83 -10.31 -19.58
CA PRO A 142 -12.93 -10.47 -21.03
C PRO A 142 -13.24 -9.15 -21.76
#